data_AF-A0A523SPB1-F1
#
_entry.id   AF-A0A523SPB1-F1
#
_cell.length_a   1.000
_cell.length_b   1.000
_cell.length_c   1.000
_cell.angle_alpha   90.00
_cell.angle_beta   90.00
_cell.angle_gamma   90.00
#
_symmetry.space_group_name_H-M   'P 1'
#
loop_
_entity.id
_entity.type
_entity.pdbx_description
1 polymer ?
#
loop_
_entity_poly.entity_id
_entity_poly.type
_entity_poly.pdbx_seq_one_letter_code
_entity_poly.pdbx_strand_id
1 'polypeptide(L)'
;MLDYSIKIFVKKILGERESTPSLFQRNIVKEYLQVLVLRFLYSKEDYRELVFYGGSCLRHCFSLPRLSEDLDFIDISKKVSPERLAAEIKAYFEKKTGLKVTTKTQKFRITLKFPILYELNLAEPPESDWLFLKIEIYKEFDFCKAYKIEVIPLFKFGEAVLLRTFDLPTLMAT
;
A
#
# COMPACT_ATOMS: atom_id res chain seq x y z
N MET A 1 -20.73 8.78 -7.91
CA MET A 1 -19.82 9.15 -9.02
C MET A 1 -18.41 8.71 -8.61
N LEU A 2 -17.80 7.62 -9.04
CA LEU A 2 -18.22 6.42 -9.77
C LEU A 2 -18.03 5.21 -8.84
N ASP A 3 -19.05 4.37 -8.70
CA ASP A 3 -18.93 3.05 -8.06
C ASP A 3 -18.41 2.05 -9.12
N TYR A 4 -17.18 2.26 -9.59
CA TYR A 4 -16.49 1.22 -10.36
C TYR A 4 -16.10 0.17 -9.33
N SER A 5 -16.87 -0.92 -9.25
CA SER A 5 -16.49 -2.10 -8.48
C SER A 5 -15.01 -2.37 -8.72
N ILE A 6 -14.23 -2.38 -7.64
CA ILE A 6 -12.77 -2.61 -7.66
C ILE A 6 -12.40 -3.75 -8.61
N LYS A 7 -13.28 -4.76 -8.71
CA LYS A 7 -13.25 -5.85 -9.66
C LYS A 7 -13.08 -5.44 -11.12
N ILE A 8 -13.92 -4.54 -11.63
CA ILE A 8 -13.90 -4.14 -13.06
C ILE A 8 -12.56 -3.50 -13.38
N PHE A 9 -12.10 -2.61 -12.50
CA PHE A 9 -10.83 -1.93 -12.69
C PHE A 9 -9.65 -2.91 -12.60
N VAL A 10 -9.65 -3.80 -11.59
CA VAL A 10 -8.61 -4.80 -11.43
C VAL A 10 -8.61 -5.80 -12.59
N LYS A 11 -9.76 -6.31 -13.04
CA LYS A 11 -9.86 -7.18 -14.22
C LYS A 11 -9.38 -6.48 -15.48
N LYS A 12 -9.64 -5.18 -15.65
CA LYS A 12 -9.08 -4.40 -16.75
C LYS A 12 -7.56 -4.32 -16.69
N ILE A 13 -6.98 -4.08 -15.50
CA ILE A 13 -5.51 -4.09 -15.30
C ILE A 13 -4.92 -5.48 -15.61
N LEU A 14 -5.63 -6.55 -15.27
CA LEU A 14 -5.17 -7.93 -15.46
C LEU A 14 -5.40 -8.47 -16.88
N GLY A 15 -6.39 -7.96 -17.62
CA GLY A 15 -6.81 -8.50 -18.92
C GLY A 15 -5.74 -8.44 -20.01
N GLU A 16 -4.79 -7.52 -19.93
CA GLU A 16 -3.64 -7.47 -20.85
C GLU A 16 -2.52 -8.48 -20.46
N ARG A 17 -2.72 -9.27 -19.39
CA ARG A 17 -1.68 -10.05 -18.70
C ARG A 17 -2.13 -11.46 -18.31
N GLU A 18 -3.12 -12.02 -19.02
CA GLU A 18 -3.68 -13.34 -18.72
C GLU A 18 -2.64 -14.47 -18.73
N SER A 19 -1.58 -14.36 -19.55
CA SER A 19 -0.49 -15.34 -19.62
C SER A 19 0.53 -15.26 -18.49
N THR A 20 0.41 -14.28 -17.59
CA THR A 20 1.37 -14.07 -16.49
C THR A 20 1.02 -14.99 -15.32
N PRO A 21 1.99 -15.63 -14.63
CA PRO A 21 1.68 -16.49 -13.49
C PRO A 21 0.86 -15.77 -12.41
N SER A 22 -0.04 -16.51 -11.75
CA SER A 22 -0.97 -15.99 -10.74
C SER A 22 -0.28 -15.17 -9.64
N LEU A 23 0.94 -15.55 -9.25
CA LEU A 23 1.77 -14.79 -8.31
C LEU A 23 2.00 -13.33 -8.76
N PHE A 24 2.32 -13.10 -10.03
CA PHE A 24 2.53 -11.75 -10.56
C PHE A 24 1.22 -10.99 -10.66
N GLN A 25 0.13 -11.66 -11.05
CA GLN A 25 -1.20 -11.07 -11.07
C GLN A 25 -1.62 -10.59 -9.67
N ARG A 26 -1.46 -11.44 -8.64
CA ARG A 26 -1.68 -11.07 -7.23
C ARG A 26 -0.84 -9.87 -6.80
N ASN A 27 0.41 -9.77 -7.25
CA ASN A 27 1.27 -8.62 -6.98
C ASN A 27 0.77 -7.33 -7.65
N ILE A 28 0.22 -7.40 -8.86
CA ILE A 28 -0.37 -6.23 -9.53
C ILE A 28 -1.60 -5.74 -8.76
N VAL A 29 -2.46 -6.65 -8.28
CA VAL A 29 -3.61 -6.29 -7.42
C VAL A 29 -3.12 -5.64 -6.14
N LYS A 30 -2.07 -6.21 -5.51
CA LYS A 30 -1.46 -5.65 -4.31
C LYS A 30 -0.88 -4.26 -4.55
N GLU A 31 -0.20 -4.04 -5.67
CA GLU A 31 0.38 -2.76 -6.07
C GLU A 31 -0.72 -1.69 -6.23
N TYR A 32 -1.89 -2.06 -6.77
CA TYR A 32 -3.05 -1.17 -6.81
C TYR A 32 -3.57 -0.82 -5.41
N LEU A 33 -3.74 -1.81 -4.53
CA LEU A 33 -4.16 -1.58 -3.15
C LEU A 33 -3.16 -0.70 -2.37
N GLN A 34 -1.87 -0.88 -2.62
CA GLN A 34 -0.81 -0.01 -2.06
C GLN A 34 -0.98 1.45 -2.49
N VAL A 35 -1.24 1.70 -3.77
CA VAL A 35 -1.50 3.07 -4.27
C VAL A 35 -2.73 3.67 -3.59
N LEU A 36 -3.78 2.88 -3.33
CA LEU A 36 -4.95 3.34 -2.59
C LEU A 36 -4.65 3.66 -1.12
N VAL A 37 -3.75 2.90 -0.47
CA VAL A 37 -3.25 3.23 0.88
C VAL A 37 -2.49 4.55 0.86
N LEU A 38 -1.53 4.70 -0.07
CA LEU A 38 -0.73 5.92 -0.20
C LEU A 38 -1.62 7.14 -0.44
N ARG A 39 -2.58 7.02 -1.36
CA ARG A 39 -3.60 8.04 -1.64
C ARG A 39 -4.37 8.45 -0.39
N PHE A 40 -4.79 7.47 0.42
CA PHE A 40 -5.50 7.72 1.67
C PHE A 40 -4.63 8.46 2.67
N LEU A 41 -3.41 7.97 2.95
CA LEU A 41 -2.50 8.55 3.94
C LEU A 41 -2.15 9.99 3.59
N TYR A 42 -1.69 10.23 2.36
CA TYR A 42 -1.23 11.56 1.94
C TYR A 42 -2.37 12.56 1.67
N SER A 43 -3.64 12.11 1.67
CA SER A 43 -4.81 12.99 1.62
C SER A 43 -5.25 13.50 2.99
N LYS A 44 -4.71 12.94 4.08
CA LYS A 44 -5.14 13.25 5.46
C LYS A 44 -4.06 14.00 6.21
N GLU A 45 -4.48 15.05 6.90
CA GLU A 45 -3.58 15.88 7.71
C GLU A 45 -2.83 15.06 8.77
N ASP A 46 -3.50 14.10 9.40
CA ASP A 46 -2.92 13.25 10.44
C ASP A 46 -1.81 12.30 9.94
N TYR A 47 -1.73 12.05 8.63
CA TYR A 47 -0.85 11.01 8.06
C TYR A 47 0.07 11.51 6.93
N ARG A 48 -0.19 12.67 6.33
CA ARG A 48 0.60 13.23 5.21
C ARG A 48 2.07 13.47 5.54
N GLU A 49 2.39 13.53 6.83
CA GLU A 49 3.76 13.72 7.30
C GLU A 49 4.55 12.41 7.45
N LEU A 50 3.91 11.24 7.31
CA LEU A 50 4.63 9.95 7.29
C LEU A 50 5.66 9.93 6.17
N VAL A 51 6.87 9.45 6.45
CA VAL A 51 7.93 9.30 5.44
C VAL A 51 7.92 7.87 4.93
N PHE A 52 7.57 7.69 3.66
CA PHE A 52 7.54 6.39 2.99
C PHE A 52 8.97 5.94 2.67
N TYR A 53 9.33 4.71 3.05
CA TYR A 53 10.68 4.18 2.81
C TYR A 53 10.65 2.68 2.47
N GLY A 54 11.83 2.07 2.40
CA GLY A 54 12.00 0.65 2.14
C GLY A 54 11.77 0.26 0.69
N GLY A 55 11.74 -1.05 0.44
CA GLY A 55 11.75 -1.58 -0.93
C GLY A 55 10.48 -1.26 -1.73
N SER A 56 9.35 -1.00 -1.08
CA SER A 56 8.11 -0.61 -1.76
C SER A 56 8.14 0.86 -2.16
N CYS A 57 8.79 1.72 -1.37
CA CYS A 57 9.09 3.08 -1.79
C CYS A 57 9.97 3.07 -3.04
N LEU A 58 11.05 2.28 -3.03
CA LEU A 58 11.92 2.12 -4.20
C LEU A 58 11.16 1.65 -5.45
N ARG A 59 10.19 0.75 -5.29
CA ARG A 59 9.31 0.29 -6.37
C ARG A 59 8.43 1.41 -6.94
N HIS A 60 7.74 2.17 -6.08
CA HIS A 60 6.77 3.18 -6.52
C HIS A 60 7.42 4.49 -6.97
N CYS A 61 8.45 4.95 -6.26
CA CYS A 61 9.10 6.24 -6.51
C CYS A 61 10.22 6.17 -7.55
N PHE A 62 10.91 5.02 -7.67
CA PHE A 62 12.10 4.87 -8.51
C PHE A 62 12.02 3.70 -9.50
N SER A 63 10.84 3.08 -9.64
CA SER A 63 10.57 2.03 -10.64
C SER A 63 11.47 0.80 -10.58
N LEU A 64 11.99 0.43 -9.40
CA LEU A 64 12.84 -0.77 -9.28
C LEU A 64 12.07 -2.05 -9.67
N PRO A 65 12.68 -2.98 -10.44
CA PRO A 65 12.03 -4.19 -10.93
C PRO A 65 11.99 -5.30 -9.86
N ARG A 66 11.33 -5.03 -8.71
CA ARG A 66 11.13 -5.99 -7.62
C ARG A 66 9.65 -6.15 -7.25
N LEU A 67 9.32 -7.29 -6.67
CA LEU A 67 8.02 -7.50 -6.03
C LEU A 67 7.96 -6.68 -4.73
N SER A 68 6.82 -6.03 -4.51
CA SER A 68 6.56 -5.17 -3.36
C SER A 68 5.45 -5.79 -2.53
N GLU A 69 5.71 -6.02 -1.24
CA GLU A 69 4.78 -6.75 -0.38
C GLU A 69 4.16 -5.89 0.72
N ASP A 70 4.96 -5.07 1.38
CA ASP A 70 4.58 -4.30 2.57
C ASP A 70 4.82 -2.80 2.35
N LEU A 71 4.13 -1.92 3.09
CA LEU A 71 4.35 -0.47 3.05
C LEU A 71 4.96 0.02 4.37
N ASP A 72 6.17 0.56 4.31
CA ASP A 72 6.93 0.95 5.50
C ASP A 72 7.03 2.47 5.63
N PHE A 73 6.73 2.98 6.82
CA PHE A 73 6.72 4.41 7.11
C PHE A 73 7.47 4.74 8.38
N ILE A 74 8.11 5.90 8.38
CA ILE A 74 8.60 6.56 9.60
C ILE A 74 7.62 7.66 10.01
N ASP A 75 7.12 7.59 11.24
CA ASP A 75 6.34 8.63 11.88
C ASP A 75 7.26 9.57 12.68
N ILE A 76 7.80 10.58 11.99
CA ILE A 76 8.63 11.63 12.60
C ILE A 76 7.88 12.39 13.69
N SER A 77 6.56 12.57 13.53
CA SER A 77 5.74 13.28 14.50
C SER A 77 5.52 12.47 15.79
N LYS A 78 5.68 11.15 15.72
CA LYS A 78 5.40 10.16 16.78
C LYS A 78 3.94 10.15 17.26
N LYS A 79 3.02 10.78 16.52
CA LYS A 79 1.60 10.98 16.88
C LYS A 79 0.67 9.92 16.29
N VAL A 80 1.10 9.14 15.30
CA VAL A 80 0.23 8.17 14.64
C VAL A 80 -0.06 7.01 15.58
N SER A 81 -1.36 6.69 15.73
CA SER A 81 -1.85 5.47 16.38
C SER A 81 -2.15 4.42 15.31
N PRO A 82 -1.47 3.26 15.32
CA PRO A 82 -1.76 2.16 14.42
C PRO A 82 -3.20 1.65 14.51
N GLU A 83 -3.81 1.68 15.69
CA GLU A 83 -5.20 1.25 15.93
C GLU A 83 -6.19 2.20 15.25
N ARG A 84 -6.00 3.51 15.44
CA ARG A 84 -6.83 4.53 14.79
C ARG A 84 -6.69 4.45 13.27
N LEU A 85 -5.46 4.36 12.76
CA LEU A 85 -5.21 4.23 11.33
C LEU A 85 -5.87 2.96 10.77
N ALA A 86 -5.76 1.82 11.46
CA ALA A 86 -6.38 0.56 11.04
C ALA A 86 -7.90 0.66 10.92
N ALA A 87 -8.56 1.35 11.87
CA ALA A 87 -10.01 1.58 11.82
C ALA A 87 -10.41 2.50 10.65
N GLU A 88 -9.70 3.63 10.47
CA GLU A 88 -10.02 4.60 9.43
C GLU A 88 -9.75 4.05 8.02
N ILE A 89 -8.66 3.29 7.83
CA ILE A 89 -8.32 2.72 6.53
C ILE A 89 -9.25 1.57 6.16
N LYS A 90 -9.69 0.77 7.15
CA LYS A 90 -10.73 -0.24 6.95
C LYS A 90 -12.00 0.40 6.40
N ALA A 91 -12.52 1.42 7.08
CA ALA A 91 -13.73 2.13 6.67
C ALA A 91 -13.59 2.75 5.27
N TYR A 92 -12.40 3.29 4.95
CA TYR A 92 -12.10 3.79 3.61
C TYR A 92 -12.21 2.71 2.53
N PHE A 93 -11.59 1.54 2.74
CA PHE A 93 -11.65 0.45 1.76
C PHE A 93 -13.04 -0.17 1.65
N GLU A 94 -13.72 -0.43 2.77
CA GLU A 94 -15.08 -0.97 2.75
C GLU A 94 -16.01 -0.04 1.95
N LYS A 95 -15.90 1.28 2.15
CA LYS A 95 -16.66 2.28 1.39
C LYS A 95 -16.26 2.36 -0.09
N LYS A 96 -14.95 2.31 -0.41
CA LYS A 96 -14.45 2.49 -1.78
C LYS A 96 -14.60 1.24 -2.65
N THR A 97 -14.66 0.06 -2.04
CA THR A 97 -14.58 -1.22 -2.76
C THR A 97 -15.78 -2.13 -2.59
N GLY A 98 -16.59 -1.93 -1.54
CA GLY A 98 -17.66 -2.85 -1.15
C GLY A 98 -17.17 -4.16 -0.50
N LEU A 99 -15.85 -4.36 -0.38
CA LEU A 99 -15.27 -5.56 0.22
C LEU A 99 -15.33 -5.51 1.75
N LYS A 100 -15.52 -6.66 2.39
CA LYS A 100 -15.52 -6.80 3.85
C LYS A 100 -14.08 -6.95 4.39
N VAL A 101 -13.34 -5.85 4.39
CA VAL A 101 -11.91 -5.84 4.76
C VAL A 101 -11.73 -6.13 6.25
N THR A 102 -10.83 -7.06 6.56
CA THR A 102 -10.45 -7.34 7.97
C THR A 102 -9.10 -6.68 8.27
N THR A 103 -8.95 -6.14 9.47
CA THR A 103 -7.69 -5.55 9.93
C THR A 103 -7.20 -6.23 11.21
N LYS A 104 -5.88 -6.33 11.34
CA LYS A 104 -5.22 -6.79 12.56
C LYS A 104 -4.04 -5.88 12.87
N THR A 105 -4.03 -5.29 14.05
CA THR A 105 -2.94 -4.44 14.52
C THR A 105 -2.06 -5.22 15.50
N GLN A 106 -0.75 -5.12 15.36
CA GLN A 106 0.26 -5.70 16.23
C GLN A 106 1.44 -4.74 16.36
N LYS A 107 1.58 -4.08 17.51
CA LYS A 107 2.59 -3.02 17.72
C LYS A 107 2.49 -1.96 16.62
N PHE A 108 3.54 -1.76 15.84
CA PHE A 108 3.61 -0.80 14.74
C PHE A 108 3.05 -1.32 13.40
N ARG A 109 2.61 -2.58 13.33
CA ARG A 109 2.16 -3.24 12.10
C ARG A 109 0.64 -3.33 12.03
N ILE A 110 0.08 -2.95 10.90
CA ILE A 110 -1.32 -3.15 10.52
C ILE A 110 -1.35 -4.13 9.35
N THR A 111 -2.10 -5.22 9.49
CA THR A 111 -2.37 -6.17 8.40
C THR A 111 -3.78 -5.97 7.90
N LEU A 112 -3.93 -5.61 6.63
CA LEU A 112 -5.19 -5.57 5.89
C LEU A 112 -5.39 -6.90 5.17
N LYS A 113 -6.59 -7.48 5.27
CA LYS A 113 -6.98 -8.71 4.58
C LYS A 113 -8.18 -8.42 3.67
N PHE A 114 -7.99 -8.63 2.38
CA PHE A 114 -9.00 -8.41 1.34
C PHE A 114 -9.51 -9.75 0.81
N PRO A 115 -10.81 -10.07 0.89
CA PRO A 115 -11.38 -11.31 0.35
C PRO A 115 -11.72 -11.07 -1.11
N ILE A 116 -10.74 -11.25 -2.01
CA ILE A 116 -10.86 -10.83 -3.41
C ILE A 116 -10.23 -11.82 -4.40
N LEU A 117 -9.43 -12.79 -3.95
CA LEU A 117 -8.68 -13.65 -4.84
C LEU A 117 -9.58 -14.59 -5.64
N TYR A 118 -10.61 -15.16 -5.01
CA TYR A 118 -11.59 -16.02 -5.66
C TYR A 118 -12.39 -15.24 -6.71
N GLU A 119 -12.83 -14.02 -6.38
CA GLU A 119 -13.60 -13.18 -7.31
C GLU A 119 -12.79 -12.80 -8.57
N LEU A 120 -11.47 -12.74 -8.43
CA LEU A 120 -10.53 -12.44 -9.51
C LEU A 120 -10.02 -13.70 -10.23
N ASN A 121 -10.47 -14.90 -9.85
CA ASN A 121 -9.93 -16.18 -10.34
C ASN A 121 -8.40 -16.31 -10.14
N LEU A 122 -7.89 -15.73 -9.04
CA LEU A 122 -6.48 -15.74 -8.69
C LEU A 122 -6.15 -16.78 -7.62
N ALA A 123 -7.15 -17.42 -7.00
CA ALA A 123 -7.03 -18.52 -6.06
C ALA A 123 -8.32 -19.36 -6.09
N GLU A 124 -8.23 -20.62 -5.68
CA GLU A 124 -9.36 -21.53 -5.49
C GLU A 124 -9.12 -22.41 -4.25
N PRO A 125 -10.16 -22.95 -3.59
CA PRO A 125 -9.97 -23.87 -2.47
C PRO A 125 -9.05 -25.06 -2.85
N PRO A 126 -8.11 -25.48 -1.99
CA PRO A 126 -7.98 -25.13 -0.58
C PRO A 126 -7.13 -23.89 -0.29
N GLU A 127 -6.71 -23.12 -1.30
CA GLU A 127 -6.00 -21.85 -1.08
C GLU A 127 -6.91 -20.83 -0.39
N SER A 128 -6.33 -19.77 0.17
CA SER A 128 -7.08 -18.71 0.85
C SER A 128 -7.55 -17.62 -0.12
N ASP A 129 -8.77 -17.12 0.06
CA ASP A 129 -9.31 -15.94 -0.66
C ASP A 129 -8.63 -14.61 -0.28
N TRP A 130 -7.91 -14.60 0.85
CA TRP A 130 -7.28 -13.39 1.39
C TRP A 130 -6.06 -12.95 0.59
N LEU A 131 -6.12 -11.74 0.04
CA LEU A 131 -4.95 -10.95 -0.33
C LEU A 131 -4.53 -10.10 0.88
N PHE A 132 -3.27 -10.26 1.30
CA PHE A 132 -2.71 -9.54 2.45
C PHE A 132 -1.92 -8.31 2.00
N LEU A 133 -2.08 -7.20 2.71
CA LEU A 133 -1.24 -6.01 2.61
C LEU A 133 -0.87 -5.55 4.01
N LYS A 134 0.43 -5.34 4.27
CA LYS A 134 0.90 -4.82 5.56
C LYS A 134 1.30 -3.36 5.44
N ILE A 135 1.05 -2.63 6.52
CA ILE A 135 1.49 -1.25 6.74
C ILE A 135 2.27 -1.24 8.04
N GLU A 136 3.47 -0.71 8.03
CA GLU A 136 4.36 -0.63 9.19
C GLU A 136 4.70 0.82 9.49
N ILE A 137 4.56 1.24 10.74
CA ILE A 137 4.75 2.63 11.16
C ILE A 137 5.76 2.68 12.31
N TYR A 138 7.01 2.91 11.97
CA TYR A 138 8.09 3.02 12.93
C TYR A 138 8.16 4.43 13.50
N LYS A 139 8.44 4.55 14.81
CA LYS A 139 8.65 5.84 15.50
C LYS A 139 10.11 6.20 15.71
N GLU A 140 11.00 5.26 15.42
CA GLU A 140 12.45 5.37 15.60
C GLU A 140 13.10 5.29 14.22
N PHE A 141 14.04 6.20 13.97
CA PHE A 141 14.85 6.22 12.76
C PHE A 141 16.24 6.75 13.12
N ASP A 142 16.94 5.97 13.93
CA ASP A 142 18.19 6.40 14.56
C ASP A 142 19.43 5.99 13.74
N PHE A 143 19.24 5.23 12.66
CA PHE A 143 20.30 4.70 11.81
C PHE A 143 20.98 5.79 10.95
N CYS A 144 20.22 6.79 10.50
CA CYS A 144 20.75 7.89 9.70
C CYS A 144 20.34 9.23 10.34
N LYS A 145 21.34 10.00 10.79
CA LYS A 145 21.11 11.35 11.36
C LYS A 145 21.10 12.46 10.30
N ALA A 146 21.66 12.19 9.13
CA ALA A 146 21.78 13.12 8.02
C ALA A 146 21.01 12.57 6.82
N TYR A 147 19.68 12.71 6.84
CA TYR A 147 18.81 12.40 5.72
C TYR A 147 18.18 13.69 5.17
N LYS A 148 17.74 13.64 3.91
CA LYS A 148 16.84 14.66 3.35
C LYS A 148 15.49 14.01 3.09
N ILE A 149 14.44 14.80 3.23
CA ILE A 149 13.09 14.39 2.81
C ILE A 149 12.82 15.03 1.45
N GLU A 150 12.42 14.20 0.50
CA GLU A 150 12.02 14.59 -0.84
C GLU A 150 10.52 14.33 -1.02
N VAL A 151 9.91 15.11 -1.91
CA VAL A 151 8.51 14.91 -2.32
C VAL A 151 8.51 14.42 -3.77
N ILE A 152 8.04 13.19 -3.97
CA ILE A 152 8.01 12.54 -5.28
C ILE A 152 6.55 12.42 -5.75
N PRO A 153 6.20 12.92 -6.94
CA PRO A 153 4.87 12.70 -7.50
C PRO A 153 4.75 11.27 -8.04
N LEU A 154 3.70 10.57 -7.62
CA LEU A 154 3.29 9.26 -8.13
C LEU A 154 2.01 9.41 -8.94
N PHE A 155 2.07 9.04 -10.23
CA PHE A 155 0.92 8.94 -11.11
C PHE A 155 0.72 7.48 -11.52
N LYS A 156 -0.24 6.79 -10.91
CA LYS A 156 -0.40 5.35 -11.09
C LYS A 156 -1.83 4.90 -10.86
N PHE A 157 -2.32 4.00 -11.71
CA PHE A 157 -3.70 3.49 -11.66
C PHE A 157 -4.78 4.59 -11.63
N GLY A 158 -4.52 5.73 -12.29
CA GLY A 158 -5.42 6.88 -12.28
C GLY A 158 -5.41 7.71 -10.99
N GLU A 159 -4.58 7.36 -10.02
CA GLU A 159 -4.36 8.14 -8.80
C GLU A 159 -3.11 9.03 -8.96
N ALA A 160 -3.19 10.24 -8.42
CA ALA A 160 -2.06 11.18 -8.31
C ALA A 160 -1.80 11.44 -6.81
N VAL A 161 -0.57 11.18 -6.35
CA VAL A 161 -0.18 11.30 -4.93
C VAL A 161 1.19 11.98 -4.84
N LEU A 162 1.35 12.92 -3.90
CA LEU A 162 2.65 13.49 -3.55
C LEU A 162 3.20 12.73 -2.34
N LEU A 163 4.22 11.90 -2.57
CA LEU A 163 4.80 11.04 -1.54
C LEU A 163 5.97 11.74 -0.88
N ARG A 164 6.03 11.71 0.45
CA ARG A 164 7.22 12.10 1.20
C ARG A 164 8.11 10.88 1.37
N THR A 165 9.38 10.99 1.01
CA THR A 165 10.34 9.90 1.17
C THR A 165 11.72 10.42 1.54
N PHE A 166 12.63 9.55 1.97
CA PHE A 166 14.03 9.93 2.11
C PHE A 166 14.68 10.11 0.73
N ASP A 167 15.75 10.89 0.68
CA ASP A 167 16.61 10.95 -0.50
C ASP A 167 17.16 9.57 -0.86
N LEU A 168 17.38 9.35 -2.15
CA LEU A 168 17.76 8.03 -2.68
C LEU A 168 18.98 7.40 -1.99
N PRO A 169 20.06 8.12 -1.65
CA PRO A 169 21.18 7.54 -0.90
C PRO A 169 20.76 6.97 0.45
N THR A 170 19.89 7.67 1.19
CA THR A 170 19.35 7.20 2.47
C THR A 170 18.49 5.96 2.26
N LEU A 171 17.58 5.95 1.27
CA LEU A 171 16.74 4.78 0.97
C LEU A 171 17.54 3.53 0.59
N MET A 172 18.66 3.70 -0.08
CA MET A 172 19.54 2.58 -0.45
C MET A 172 20.37 2.05 0.73
N ALA A 173 20.42 2.79 1.84
CA ALA A 173 21.13 2.40 3.06
C ALA A 173 20.22 1.83 4.16
N THR A 174 18.90 1.91 4.02
CA THR A 174 17.89 1.38 4.97
C THR A 174 17.57 -0.09 4.78
#